data_AF-A0A850P1P8-F1
#
_entry.id   AF-A0A850P1P8-F1
#
_cell.length_a   1.000
_cell.length_b   1.000
_cell.length_c   1.000
_cell.angle_alpha   90.00
_cell.angle_beta   90.00
_cell.angle_gamma   90.00
#
_symmetry.space_group_name_H-M   'P 1'
#
loop_
_entity.id
_entity.type
_entity.pdbx_description
1 polymer ?
#
loop_
_entity_poly.entity_id
_entity_poly.type
_entity_poly.pdbx_seq_one_letter_code
_entity_poly.pdbx_strand_id
1 'polypeptide(L)'
;MTNAHPPKAPTRRQLLTRIGTLAGSAALYQAMTSMGHAQGTDFTSPPVLSGAKRGTRVLVLGAGLAGMLSAYELRKAGYHVQVLEFQNRAGGRNISLRGGDTVTELGGATQKVGFASGNYINPGPWRIPYHHQGLLHYCREFGVELEPFVELNHNSWLHSSRAFDGKPVRYREFASDFHGFTAELLGKAINQHKLDDMVSADEHDHVMTAMRQWGSLDANLNYTKGTISSETRGYEKALGGGINGAPIPSEPLARKEVMRSGLWTWLAFHERLDMQTTMFQPVGGMDMIGKGFNRQVHDLITLNCKVTAIHQDDKGVRVTYNDMAHGGAVRETQADYCVCTIPLPVLSQLDVQVSAPLKAAIMAVPYASSVKLGLEFRRRFWEEDDQI
;
A
#
# COMPACT_ATOMS: atom_id res chain seq x y z
N MET A 1 -63.17 14.33 12.78
CA MET A 1 -62.28 13.18 12.48
C MET A 1 -60.92 13.73 12.11
N THR A 2 -59.95 13.66 13.01
CA THR A 2 -58.60 14.18 12.82
C THR A 2 -57.76 13.13 12.07
N ASN A 3 -57.35 13.46 10.85
CA ASN A 3 -56.38 12.68 10.06
C ASN A 3 -54.99 12.80 10.69
N ALA A 4 -54.70 12.00 11.71
CA ALA A 4 -53.34 11.83 12.20
C ALA A 4 -52.58 10.92 11.23
N HIS A 5 -51.61 11.50 10.50
CA HIS A 5 -50.64 10.71 9.74
C HIS A 5 -49.87 9.79 10.71
N PRO A 6 -49.63 8.51 10.37
CA PRO A 6 -48.83 7.63 11.20
C PRO A 6 -47.40 8.18 11.31
N PRO A 7 -46.75 8.06 12.49
CA PRO A 7 -45.39 8.55 12.68
C PRO A 7 -44.44 7.84 11.72
N LYS A 8 -43.62 8.62 10.98
CA LYS A 8 -42.59 8.08 10.09
C LYS A 8 -41.62 7.21 10.91
N ALA A 9 -41.35 6.00 10.42
CA ALA A 9 -40.35 5.13 11.02
C ALA A 9 -39.00 5.88 11.12
N PRO A 10 -38.28 5.76 12.25
CA PRO A 10 -37.00 6.42 12.43
C PRO A 10 -36.01 5.96 11.36
N THR A 11 -35.23 6.90 10.83
CA THR A 11 -34.13 6.56 9.91
C THR A 11 -33.08 5.72 10.64
N ARG A 12 -32.32 4.91 9.90
CA ARG A 12 -31.22 4.13 10.49
C ARG A 12 -30.23 5.01 11.27
N ARG A 13 -29.93 6.20 10.75
CA ARG A 13 -29.11 7.20 11.46
C ARG A 13 -29.74 7.59 12.80
N GLN A 14 -31.03 7.92 12.83
CA GLN A 14 -31.73 8.26 14.07
C GLN A 14 -31.74 7.10 15.07
N LEU A 15 -31.93 5.87 14.60
CA LEU A 15 -31.85 4.67 15.44
C LEU A 15 -30.45 4.51 16.05
N LEU A 16 -29.40 4.53 15.22
CA LEU A 16 -28.01 4.42 15.66
C LEU A 16 -27.62 5.56 16.60
N THR A 17 -27.98 6.80 16.28
CA THR A 17 -27.75 7.95 17.15
C THR A 17 -28.43 7.76 18.51
N ARG A 18 -29.69 7.30 18.54
CA ARG A 18 -30.39 7.01 19.81
C ARG A 18 -29.69 5.91 20.61
N ILE A 19 -29.21 4.84 19.96
CA ILE A 19 -28.43 3.79 20.62
C ILE A 19 -27.15 4.38 21.22
N GLY A 20 -26.40 5.17 20.46
CA GLY A 20 -25.19 5.82 20.95
C GLY A 20 -25.43 6.79 22.11
N THR A 21 -26.52 7.57 22.06
CA THR A 21 -26.90 8.52 23.12
C THR A 21 -27.38 7.82 24.38
N LEU A 22 -28.16 6.74 24.26
CA LEU A 22 -28.79 6.07 25.41
C LEU A 22 -27.90 4.99 26.04
N ALA A 23 -27.15 4.25 25.22
CA ALA A 23 -26.42 3.05 25.65
C ALA A 23 -24.89 3.19 25.48
N GLY A 24 -24.40 4.36 25.08
CA GLY A 24 -22.98 4.66 24.94
C GLY A 24 -22.36 4.14 23.64
N SER A 25 -21.10 4.53 23.42
CA SER A 25 -20.34 4.23 22.21
C SER A 25 -20.10 2.74 21.98
N ALA A 26 -19.92 1.94 23.03
CA ALA A 26 -19.73 0.50 22.92
C ALA A 26 -20.99 -0.23 22.40
N ALA A 27 -22.18 0.15 22.89
CA ALA A 27 -23.44 -0.41 22.42
C ALA A 27 -23.77 0.03 20.99
N LEU A 28 -23.46 1.28 20.63
CA LEU A 28 -23.49 1.74 19.24
C LEU A 28 -22.57 0.90 18.35
N TYR A 29 -21.33 0.70 18.78
CA TYR A 29 -20.35 -0.08 18.03
C TYR A 29 -20.82 -1.51 17.81
N GLN A 30 -21.28 -2.20 18.86
CA GLN A 30 -21.84 -3.55 18.72
C GLN A 30 -23.07 -3.58 17.80
N ALA A 31 -23.98 -2.62 17.91
CA ALA A 31 -25.15 -2.51 17.02
C ALA A 31 -24.73 -2.28 15.56
N MET A 32 -23.70 -1.46 15.33
CA MET A 32 -23.14 -1.28 14.00
C MET A 32 -22.47 -2.56 13.50
N THR A 33 -21.69 -3.27 14.32
CA THR A 33 -21.04 -4.53 13.92
C THR A 33 -22.05 -5.62 13.59
N SER A 34 -23.12 -5.78 14.39
CA SER A 34 -24.17 -6.77 14.13
C SER A 34 -25.00 -6.45 12.88
N MET A 35 -25.17 -5.17 12.56
CA MET A 35 -25.78 -4.72 11.30
C MET A 35 -24.80 -4.72 10.10
N GLY A 36 -23.56 -5.20 10.28
CA GLY A 36 -22.54 -5.21 9.22
C GLY A 36 -22.01 -3.83 8.83
N HIS A 37 -22.18 -2.83 9.69
CA HIS A 37 -21.78 -1.42 9.49
C HIS A 37 -20.46 -1.04 10.17
N ALA A 38 -19.91 -1.90 11.02
CA ALA A 38 -18.60 -1.75 11.66
C ALA A 38 -17.88 -3.09 11.72
N GLN A 39 -17.51 -3.60 10.54
CA GLN A 39 -16.64 -4.78 10.40
C GLN A 39 -15.29 -4.33 9.82
N GLY A 40 -14.21 -4.98 10.27
CA GLY A 40 -12.92 -4.89 9.58
C GLY A 40 -13.06 -5.44 8.17
N THR A 41 -12.27 -4.93 7.21
CA THR A 41 -12.35 -5.40 5.83
C THR A 41 -11.44 -6.62 5.65
N ASP A 42 -11.96 -7.80 5.93
CA ASP A 42 -11.47 -9.04 5.33
C ASP A 42 -12.24 -9.25 4.03
N PHE A 43 -11.68 -8.77 2.91
CA PHE A 43 -12.35 -8.94 1.62
C PHE A 43 -12.50 -10.45 1.32
N THR A 44 -13.71 -10.97 1.49
CA THR A 44 -14.08 -12.35 1.15
C THR A 44 -14.87 -12.42 -0.15
N SER A 45 -15.62 -11.36 -0.47
CA SER A 45 -16.37 -11.20 -1.71
C SER A 45 -16.71 -9.71 -1.98
N PRO A 46 -17.06 -9.35 -3.22
CA PRO A 46 -17.58 -8.01 -3.52
C PRO A 46 -18.82 -7.66 -2.70
N PRO A 47 -19.05 -6.38 -2.40
CA PRO A 47 -20.23 -5.97 -1.64
C PRO A 47 -21.52 -6.29 -2.42
N VAL A 48 -22.45 -7.00 -1.77
CA VAL A 48 -23.80 -7.23 -2.31
C VAL A 48 -24.70 -6.08 -1.87
N LEU A 49 -24.66 -4.99 -2.62
CA LEU A 49 -25.51 -3.83 -2.38
C LEU A 49 -26.91 -4.07 -2.96
N SER A 50 -27.95 -3.94 -2.12
CA SER A 50 -29.34 -4.07 -2.53
C SER A 50 -30.23 -3.03 -1.85
N GLY A 51 -31.46 -2.87 -2.35
CA GLY A 51 -32.44 -1.95 -1.77
C GLY A 51 -32.25 -0.49 -2.16
N ALA A 52 -31.57 -0.20 -3.28
CA ALA A 52 -31.53 1.14 -3.83
C ALA A 52 -32.97 1.59 -4.15
N LYS A 53 -33.39 2.71 -3.57
CA LYS A 53 -34.66 3.33 -3.93
C LYS A 53 -34.51 3.91 -5.33
N ARG A 54 -35.43 3.57 -6.23
CA ARG A 54 -35.43 4.06 -7.61
C ARG A 54 -35.38 5.59 -7.61
N GLY A 55 -34.48 6.15 -8.42
CA GLY A 55 -34.31 7.60 -8.52
C GLY A 55 -33.35 8.20 -7.49
N THR A 56 -32.85 7.44 -6.51
CA THR A 56 -31.87 7.97 -5.54
C THR A 56 -30.57 8.34 -6.22
N ARG A 57 -30.13 9.58 -6.00
CA ARG A 57 -28.94 10.19 -6.57
C ARG A 57 -27.80 10.15 -5.56
N VAL A 58 -26.62 9.73 -6.01
CA VAL A 58 -25.39 9.74 -5.22
C VAL A 58 -24.32 10.53 -5.95
N LEU A 59 -23.76 11.51 -5.28
CA LEU A 59 -22.60 12.25 -5.77
C LEU A 59 -21.32 11.65 -5.20
N VAL A 60 -20.31 11.45 -6.04
CA VAL A 60 -18.98 10.99 -5.63
C VAL A 60 -17.97 12.09 -5.92
N LEU A 61 -17.19 12.47 -4.91
CA LEU A 61 -16.19 13.53 -5.04
C LEU A 61 -14.79 12.90 -5.15
N GLY A 62 -14.22 12.96 -6.35
CA GLY A 62 -12.94 12.37 -6.73
C GLY A 62 -13.09 11.09 -7.55
N ALA A 63 -12.38 11.01 -8.69
CA ALA A 63 -12.25 9.83 -9.54
C ALA A 63 -10.92 9.08 -9.27
N GLY A 64 -10.49 9.02 -8.01
CA GLY A 64 -9.49 8.05 -7.55
C GLY A 64 -10.07 6.64 -7.46
N LEU A 65 -9.25 5.63 -7.12
CA LEU A 65 -9.72 4.24 -7.03
C LEU A 65 -10.93 4.08 -6.08
N ALA A 66 -10.92 4.73 -4.92
CA ALA A 66 -12.03 4.68 -3.97
C ALA A 66 -13.34 5.25 -4.55
N GLY A 67 -13.26 6.38 -5.26
CA GLY A 67 -14.43 7.00 -5.88
C GLY A 67 -14.96 6.19 -7.06
N MET A 68 -14.08 5.69 -7.93
CA MET A 68 -14.49 4.85 -9.05
C MET A 68 -15.08 3.50 -8.59
N LEU A 69 -14.51 2.88 -7.54
CA LEU A 69 -15.09 1.69 -6.93
C LEU A 69 -16.49 1.96 -6.35
N SER A 70 -16.63 3.07 -5.61
CA SER A 70 -17.94 3.48 -5.06
C SER A 70 -18.95 3.68 -6.17
N ALA A 71 -18.57 4.37 -7.24
CA ALA A 71 -19.45 4.62 -8.37
C ALA A 71 -19.85 3.33 -9.09
N TYR A 72 -18.91 2.40 -9.27
CA TYR A 72 -19.15 1.11 -9.90
C TYR A 72 -20.18 0.29 -9.11
N GLU A 73 -19.97 0.10 -7.81
CA GLU A 73 -20.85 -0.72 -6.98
C GLU A 73 -22.21 -0.04 -6.72
N LEU A 74 -22.25 1.28 -6.56
CA LEU A 74 -23.52 2.02 -6.44
C LEU A 74 -24.34 1.97 -7.73
N ARG A 75 -23.69 2.08 -8.91
CA ARG A 75 -24.39 1.93 -10.18
C ARG A 75 -24.95 0.51 -10.33
N LYS A 76 -24.16 -0.53 -9.99
CA LYS A 76 -24.62 -1.93 -9.98
C LYS A 76 -25.84 -2.13 -9.08
N ALA A 77 -25.89 -1.43 -7.95
CA ALA A 77 -27.04 -1.46 -7.04
C ALA A 77 -28.27 -0.71 -7.55
N GLY A 78 -28.16 0.09 -8.62
CA GLY A 78 -29.28 0.83 -9.24
C GLY A 78 -29.38 2.31 -8.82
N TYR A 79 -28.36 2.88 -8.18
CA TYR A 79 -28.32 4.31 -7.88
C TYR A 79 -27.98 5.16 -9.12
N HIS A 80 -28.49 6.39 -9.18
CA HIS A 80 -28.04 7.38 -10.15
C HIS A 80 -26.77 8.06 -9.63
N VAL A 81 -25.63 7.73 -10.21
CA VAL A 81 -24.33 8.21 -9.74
C VAL A 81 -23.77 9.31 -10.64
N GLN A 82 -23.21 10.34 -10.04
CA GLN A 82 -22.36 11.32 -10.70
C GLN A 82 -21.02 11.41 -9.98
N VAL A 83 -19.90 11.46 -10.70
CA VAL A 83 -18.55 11.64 -10.15
C VAL A 83 -17.99 12.98 -10.60
N LEU A 84 -17.49 13.79 -9.66
CA LEU A 84 -16.77 15.04 -9.95
C LEU A 84 -15.28 14.85 -9.65
N GLU A 85 -14.41 15.08 -10.62
CA GLU A 85 -12.95 14.97 -10.48
C GLU A 85 -12.27 16.30 -10.83
N PHE A 86 -11.35 16.75 -9.99
CA PHE A 86 -10.64 18.00 -10.20
C PHE A 86 -9.69 17.92 -11.40
N GLN A 87 -8.96 16.82 -11.55
CA GLN A 87 -7.97 16.68 -12.61
C GLN A 87 -8.63 16.46 -13.97
N ASN A 88 -7.84 16.63 -15.02
CA ASN A 88 -8.18 16.26 -16.38
C ASN A 88 -8.04 14.75 -16.66
N ARG A 89 -7.96 13.93 -15.60
CA ARG A 89 -7.78 12.47 -15.67
C ARG A 89 -8.36 11.77 -14.46
N ALA A 90 -8.74 10.51 -14.62
CA ALA A 90 -9.07 9.60 -13.52
C ALA A 90 -7.82 8.93 -12.92
N GLY A 91 -8.00 8.23 -11.80
CA GLY A 91 -6.98 7.42 -11.10
C GLY A 91 -6.44 8.08 -9.82
N GLY A 92 -6.54 9.39 -9.66
CA GLY A 92 -6.06 10.09 -8.47
C GLY A 92 -4.55 9.87 -8.26
N ARG A 93 -4.15 9.34 -7.10
CA ARG A 93 -2.74 9.00 -6.78
C ARG A 93 -2.20 7.79 -7.55
N ASN A 94 -3.08 6.97 -8.15
CA ASN A 94 -2.70 5.83 -8.97
C ASN A 94 -2.28 6.33 -10.37
N ILE A 95 -0.97 6.55 -10.54
CA ILE A 95 -0.38 7.08 -11.78
C ILE A 95 0.91 6.38 -12.15
N SER A 96 1.18 6.39 -13.45
CA SER A 96 2.43 5.97 -14.08
C SER A 96 2.79 7.02 -15.12
N LEU A 97 4.01 7.51 -15.06
CA LEU A 97 4.54 8.54 -15.95
C LEU A 97 5.40 7.90 -17.04
N ARG A 98 5.16 8.28 -18.30
CA ARG A 98 5.78 7.77 -19.53
C ARG A 98 6.31 8.93 -20.37
N GLY A 99 7.13 8.62 -21.38
CA GLY A 99 7.58 9.60 -22.36
C GLY A 99 6.43 10.40 -22.97
N GLY A 100 6.53 11.73 -22.93
CA GLY A 100 5.49 12.66 -23.42
C GLY A 100 4.56 13.21 -22.34
N ASP A 101 4.49 12.57 -21.16
CA ASP A 101 3.69 13.07 -20.05
C ASP A 101 4.24 14.40 -19.52
N THR A 102 3.35 15.20 -18.93
CA THR A 102 3.70 16.43 -18.22
C THR A 102 3.09 16.40 -16.83
N VAL A 103 3.91 16.68 -15.81
CA VAL A 103 3.47 16.77 -14.42
C VAL A 103 3.71 18.17 -13.90
N THR A 104 2.69 18.77 -13.30
CA THR A 104 2.80 20.03 -12.57
C THR A 104 2.63 19.73 -11.08
N GLU A 105 3.67 19.98 -10.31
CA GLU A 105 3.66 19.81 -8.85
C GLU A 105 2.82 20.90 -8.18
N LEU A 106 2.47 20.69 -6.90
CA LEU A 106 1.69 21.65 -6.12
C LEU A 106 2.35 23.04 -6.04
N GLY A 107 3.68 23.11 -6.13
CA GLY A 107 4.43 24.38 -6.19
C GLY A 107 4.43 25.06 -7.56
N GLY A 108 3.75 24.51 -8.57
CA GLY A 108 3.68 25.06 -9.94
C GLY A 108 4.84 24.63 -10.85
N ALA A 109 5.88 23.99 -10.30
CA ALA A 109 6.97 23.42 -11.10
C ALA A 109 6.41 22.38 -12.07
N THR A 110 6.75 22.53 -13.35
CA THR A 110 6.28 21.64 -14.41
C THR A 110 7.44 20.87 -15.00
N GLN A 111 7.29 19.56 -15.11
CA GLN A 111 8.29 18.66 -15.68
C GLN A 111 7.69 17.89 -16.87
N LYS A 112 8.44 17.83 -17.98
CA LYS A 112 8.10 17.01 -19.14
C LYS A 112 8.90 15.72 -19.08
N VAL A 113 8.21 14.58 -19.14
CA VAL A 113 8.82 13.26 -19.03
C VAL A 113 9.41 12.86 -20.38
N GLY A 114 10.70 12.56 -20.38
CA GLY A 114 11.48 12.29 -21.59
C GLY A 114 11.85 10.81 -21.81
N PHE A 115 11.15 9.88 -21.15
CA PHE A 115 11.49 8.46 -21.24
C PHE A 115 11.31 7.88 -22.65
N ALA A 116 12.12 6.89 -23.00
CA ALA A 116 11.95 6.11 -24.21
C ALA A 116 10.62 5.34 -24.21
N SER A 117 10.14 4.97 -25.40
CA SER A 117 8.90 4.20 -25.55
C SER A 117 8.95 2.89 -24.75
N GLY A 118 7.88 2.60 -24.03
CA GLY A 118 7.75 1.41 -23.17
C GLY A 118 8.22 1.63 -21.72
N ASN A 119 9.07 2.63 -21.46
CA ASN A 119 9.57 2.91 -20.11
C ASN A 119 8.61 3.80 -19.32
N TYR A 120 8.52 3.56 -18.01
CA TYR A 120 7.68 4.32 -17.09
C TYR A 120 8.21 4.32 -15.66
N ILE A 121 7.68 5.23 -14.85
CA ILE A 121 7.79 5.21 -13.39
C ILE A 121 6.41 5.29 -12.74
N ASN A 122 6.21 4.62 -11.60
CA ASN A 122 4.99 4.73 -10.79
C ASN A 122 5.21 5.71 -9.61
N PRO A 123 5.12 7.04 -9.74
CA PRO A 123 5.45 7.93 -8.62
C PRO A 123 4.47 7.83 -7.43
N GLY A 124 3.31 7.18 -7.62
CA GLY A 124 2.34 6.86 -6.57
C GLY A 124 2.47 5.43 -6.02
N PRO A 125 1.38 4.65 -5.93
CA PRO A 125 1.41 3.23 -5.58
C PRO A 125 2.36 2.46 -6.51
N TRP A 126 3.05 1.44 -5.97
CA TRP A 126 4.16 0.79 -6.68
C TRP A 126 4.08 -0.74 -6.70
N ARG A 127 3.40 -1.33 -5.73
CA ARG A 127 3.36 -2.79 -5.49
C ARG A 127 2.05 -3.18 -4.82
N ILE A 128 1.67 -4.44 -4.99
CA ILE A 128 0.43 -5.04 -4.50
C ILE A 128 0.77 -6.35 -3.78
N PRO A 129 0.61 -6.43 -2.45
CA PRO A 129 0.77 -7.67 -1.70
C PRO A 129 -0.23 -8.75 -2.10
N TYR A 130 0.16 -10.02 -1.98
CA TYR A 130 -0.71 -11.16 -2.29
C TYR A 130 -2.01 -11.17 -1.49
N HIS A 131 -2.05 -10.57 -0.30
CA HIS A 131 -3.23 -10.58 0.58
C HIS A 131 -4.18 -9.38 0.36
N HIS A 132 -3.87 -8.46 -0.57
CA HIS A 132 -4.78 -7.37 -0.97
C HIS A 132 -5.92 -7.87 -1.87
N GLN A 133 -6.68 -8.86 -1.40
CA GLN A 133 -7.63 -9.64 -2.19
C GLN A 133 -8.73 -8.80 -2.84
N GLY A 134 -9.17 -7.71 -2.20
CA GLY A 134 -10.15 -6.79 -2.81
C GLY A 134 -9.61 -6.10 -4.06
N LEU A 135 -8.37 -5.61 -4.03
CA LEU A 135 -7.76 -4.99 -5.20
C LEU A 135 -7.46 -6.03 -6.29
N LEU A 136 -6.93 -7.19 -5.91
CA LEU A 136 -6.62 -8.30 -6.83
C LEU A 136 -7.89 -8.82 -7.52
N HIS A 137 -9.00 -8.89 -6.79
CA HIS A 137 -10.32 -9.22 -7.35
C HIS A 137 -10.72 -8.24 -8.45
N TYR A 138 -10.70 -6.92 -8.21
CA TYR A 138 -11.09 -5.95 -9.24
C TYR A 138 -10.09 -5.85 -10.39
N CYS A 139 -8.80 -6.13 -10.15
CA CYS A 139 -7.85 -6.27 -11.26
C CYS A 139 -8.28 -7.41 -12.19
N ARG A 140 -8.65 -8.57 -11.64
CA ARG A 140 -9.19 -9.69 -12.43
C ARG A 140 -10.51 -9.34 -13.12
N GLU A 141 -11.47 -8.77 -12.38
CA GLU A 141 -12.79 -8.42 -12.91
C GLU A 141 -12.71 -7.42 -14.07
N PHE A 142 -11.76 -6.48 -14.02
CA PHE A 142 -11.61 -5.45 -15.06
C PHE A 142 -10.57 -5.77 -16.12
N GLY A 143 -10.01 -6.99 -16.12
CA GLY A 143 -9.02 -7.44 -17.09
C GLY A 143 -7.72 -6.63 -17.03
N VAL A 144 -7.27 -6.30 -15.82
CA VAL A 144 -5.96 -5.68 -15.57
C VAL A 144 -4.95 -6.80 -15.34
N GLU A 145 -4.08 -7.02 -16.33
CA GLU A 145 -3.01 -8.01 -16.26
C GLU A 145 -1.97 -7.63 -15.20
N LEU A 146 -1.56 -8.62 -14.40
CA LEU A 146 -0.59 -8.47 -13.32
C LEU A 146 0.65 -9.34 -13.58
N GLU A 147 1.81 -8.85 -13.17
CA GLU A 147 3.10 -9.53 -13.19
C GLU A 147 3.75 -9.52 -11.80
N PRO A 148 4.69 -10.44 -11.52
CA PRO A 148 5.44 -10.43 -10.26
C PRO A 148 6.19 -9.11 -10.05
N PHE A 149 6.12 -8.61 -8.82
CA PHE A 149 6.92 -7.48 -8.35
C PHE A 149 8.09 -8.00 -7.51
N VAL A 150 9.32 -7.66 -7.92
CA VAL A 150 10.54 -8.03 -7.19
C VAL A 150 10.79 -7.04 -6.05
N GLU A 151 10.32 -7.39 -4.86
CA GLU A 151 10.51 -6.58 -3.64
C GLU A 151 11.84 -6.83 -2.95
N LEU A 152 12.25 -8.08 -2.93
CA LEU A 152 13.50 -8.51 -2.35
C LEU A 152 14.37 -9.06 -3.46
N ASN A 153 15.56 -8.47 -3.59
CA ASN A 153 16.62 -8.99 -4.43
C ASN A 153 17.85 -9.22 -3.56
N HIS A 154 18.21 -10.48 -3.38
CA HIS A 154 19.35 -10.89 -2.56
C HIS A 154 20.70 -10.36 -3.07
N ASN A 155 20.78 -10.01 -4.35
CA ASN A 155 21.98 -9.42 -4.92
C ASN A 155 21.96 -7.87 -4.88
N SER A 156 20.90 -7.23 -4.39
CA SER A 156 20.87 -5.77 -4.22
C SER A 156 21.87 -5.28 -3.17
N TRP A 157 22.03 -3.95 -3.10
CA TRP A 157 22.97 -3.30 -2.19
C TRP A 157 22.27 -2.75 -0.94
N LEU A 158 22.92 -2.91 0.22
CA LEU A 158 22.64 -2.16 1.43
C LEU A 158 23.76 -1.14 1.65
N HIS A 159 23.40 0.05 2.13
CA HIS A 159 24.36 1.14 2.33
C HIS A 159 24.08 1.94 3.60
N SER A 160 25.15 2.31 4.30
CA SER A 160 25.12 3.27 5.41
C SER A 160 26.42 4.05 5.39
N SER A 161 26.34 5.39 5.40
CA SER A 161 27.54 6.24 5.47
C SER A 161 28.29 6.14 6.80
N ARG A 162 27.75 5.42 7.79
CA ARG A 162 28.31 5.25 9.13
C ARG A 162 28.81 3.83 9.41
N ALA A 163 28.66 2.91 8.45
CA ALA A 163 29.10 1.53 8.57
C ALA A 163 29.96 1.14 7.36
N PHE A 164 30.82 0.13 7.50
CA PHE A 164 31.65 -0.41 6.42
C PHE A 164 32.45 0.68 5.67
N ASP A 165 32.95 1.69 6.38
CA ASP A 165 33.62 2.88 5.83
C ASP A 165 32.83 3.59 4.70
N GLY A 166 31.50 3.51 4.75
CA GLY A 166 30.61 4.08 3.74
C GLY A 166 30.54 3.29 2.43
N LYS A 167 31.07 2.06 2.39
CA LYS A 167 30.95 1.16 1.24
C LYS A 167 29.63 0.39 1.29
N PRO A 168 28.95 0.17 0.14
CA PRO A 168 27.80 -0.71 0.11
C PRO A 168 28.23 -2.17 0.28
N VAL A 169 27.34 -2.97 0.85
CA VAL A 169 27.49 -4.43 1.01
C VAL A 169 26.31 -5.12 0.33
N ARG A 170 26.50 -6.33 -0.21
CA ARG A 170 25.38 -7.06 -0.82
C ARG A 170 24.39 -7.48 0.25
N TYR A 171 23.09 -7.43 -0.08
CA TYR A 171 22.02 -7.83 0.83
C TYR A 171 22.24 -9.25 1.36
N ARG A 172 22.48 -10.22 0.47
CA ARG A 172 22.72 -11.63 0.86
C ARG A 172 23.89 -11.80 1.81
N GLU A 173 24.98 -11.05 1.59
CA GLU A 173 26.18 -11.13 2.42
C GLU A 173 25.86 -10.66 3.83
N PHE A 174 25.28 -9.46 3.93
CA PHE A 174 24.89 -8.89 5.21
C PHE A 174 23.84 -9.73 5.93
N ALA A 175 22.81 -10.22 5.22
CA ALA A 175 21.74 -11.03 5.80
C ALA A 175 22.26 -12.36 6.34
N SER A 176 23.08 -13.07 5.57
CA SER A 176 23.72 -14.33 6.00
C SER A 176 24.63 -14.11 7.20
N ASP A 177 25.46 -13.06 7.17
CA ASP A 177 26.37 -12.76 8.28
C ASP A 177 25.59 -12.38 9.55
N PHE A 178 24.52 -11.57 9.42
CA PHE A 178 23.67 -11.19 10.56
C PHE A 178 22.96 -12.41 11.18
N HIS A 179 22.35 -13.27 10.36
CA HIS A 179 21.70 -14.50 10.82
C HIS A 179 22.71 -15.46 11.45
N GLY A 180 23.85 -15.69 10.80
CA GLY A 180 24.88 -16.59 11.26
C GLY A 180 25.49 -16.16 12.59
N PHE A 181 25.89 -14.90 12.73
CA PHE A 181 26.40 -14.40 14.01
C PHE A 181 25.36 -14.41 15.14
N THR A 182 24.09 -14.19 14.81
CA THR A 182 23.00 -14.27 15.80
C THR A 182 22.77 -15.71 16.23
N ALA A 183 22.72 -16.64 15.29
CA ALA A 183 22.58 -18.07 15.54
C ALA A 183 23.77 -18.64 16.32
N GLU A 184 25.00 -18.21 16.02
CA GLU A 184 26.19 -18.59 16.78
C GLU A 184 26.08 -18.17 18.25
N LEU A 185 25.68 -16.92 18.51
CA LEU A 185 25.51 -16.41 19.88
C LEU A 185 24.43 -17.18 20.64
N LEU A 186 23.27 -17.41 20.01
CA LEU A 186 22.16 -18.14 20.61
C LEU A 186 22.52 -19.61 20.83
N GLY A 187 23.08 -20.26 19.82
CA GLY A 187 23.51 -21.66 19.88
C GLY A 187 24.52 -21.90 20.99
N LYS A 188 25.54 -21.03 21.11
CA LYS A 188 26.53 -21.12 22.19
C LYS A 188 25.95 -20.84 23.57
N ALA A 189 25.01 -19.90 23.70
CA ALA A 189 24.36 -19.63 24.98
C ALA A 189 23.55 -20.84 25.47
N ILE A 190 22.77 -21.47 24.60
CA ILE A 190 21.98 -22.67 24.92
C ILE A 190 22.90 -23.85 25.23
N ASN A 191 23.91 -24.11 24.41
CA ASN A 191 24.85 -25.22 24.63
C ASN A 191 25.73 -25.03 25.89
N GLN A 192 25.80 -23.81 26.44
CA GLN A 192 26.46 -23.50 27.71
C GLN A 192 25.47 -23.42 28.89
N HIS A 193 24.25 -23.93 28.71
CA HIS A 193 23.20 -23.98 29.71
C HIS A 193 22.79 -22.60 30.26
N LYS A 194 22.96 -21.52 29.47
CA LYS A 194 22.61 -20.16 29.90
C LYS A 194 21.13 -19.83 29.76
N LEU A 195 20.35 -20.72 29.14
CA LEU A 195 18.94 -20.54 28.84
C LEU A 195 18.08 -21.76 29.24
N ASP A 196 18.56 -22.62 30.14
CA ASP A 196 17.86 -23.86 30.54
C ASP A 196 16.51 -23.60 31.24
N ASP A 197 16.33 -22.42 31.84
CA ASP A 197 15.04 -21.99 32.40
C ASP A 197 13.99 -21.70 31.31
N MET A 198 14.40 -21.56 30.04
CA MET A 198 13.54 -21.21 28.91
C MET A 198 13.50 -22.26 27.81
N VAL A 199 14.54 -23.09 27.68
CA VAL A 199 14.67 -24.12 26.65
C VAL A 199 14.73 -25.47 27.34
N SER A 200 13.72 -26.30 27.10
CA SER A 200 13.67 -27.62 27.70
C SER A 200 14.72 -28.57 27.09
N ALA A 201 15.01 -29.68 27.80
CA ALA A 201 15.94 -30.69 27.31
C ALA A 201 15.50 -31.32 25.98
N ASP A 202 14.19 -31.43 25.73
CA ASP A 202 13.64 -31.91 24.46
C ASP A 202 13.70 -30.86 23.34
N GLU A 203 13.66 -29.58 23.65
CA GLU A 203 13.84 -28.50 22.66
C GLU A 203 15.31 -28.30 22.26
N HIS A 204 16.25 -28.58 23.18
CA HIS A 204 17.68 -28.35 22.98
C HIS A 204 18.20 -28.84 21.62
N ASP A 205 17.97 -30.12 21.30
CA ASP A 205 18.50 -30.73 20.07
C ASP A 205 17.82 -30.18 18.81
N HIS A 206 16.54 -29.81 18.90
CA HIS A 206 15.81 -29.15 17.82
C HIS A 206 16.38 -27.75 17.55
N VAL A 207 16.64 -26.98 18.61
CA VAL A 207 17.23 -25.64 18.47
C VAL A 207 18.66 -25.74 17.95
N MET A 208 19.48 -26.69 18.42
CA MET A 208 20.83 -26.87 17.88
C MET A 208 20.81 -27.24 16.39
N THR A 209 19.85 -28.06 15.97
CA THR A 209 19.65 -28.40 14.54
C THR A 209 19.26 -27.16 13.74
N ALA A 210 18.31 -26.37 14.24
CA ALA A 210 17.90 -25.11 13.61
C ALA A 210 19.08 -24.13 13.51
N MET A 211 19.87 -23.94 14.58
CA MET A 211 21.02 -23.04 14.56
C MET A 211 22.06 -23.47 13.53
N ARG A 212 22.35 -24.77 13.39
CA ARG A 212 23.28 -25.27 12.35
C ARG A 212 22.73 -25.05 10.94
N GLN A 213 21.46 -25.36 10.69
CA GLN A 213 20.88 -25.28 9.35
C GLN A 213 20.51 -23.86 8.94
N TRP A 214 19.69 -23.17 9.73
CA TRP A 214 19.27 -21.80 9.46
C TRP A 214 20.41 -20.79 9.65
N GLY A 215 21.21 -20.97 10.70
CA GLY A 215 22.36 -20.11 11.01
C GLY A 215 23.62 -20.43 10.22
N SER A 216 23.63 -21.49 9.40
CA SER A 216 24.80 -21.90 8.63
C SER A 216 26.05 -22.14 9.51
N LEU A 217 25.88 -22.77 10.68
CA LEU A 217 26.96 -23.01 11.63
C LEU A 217 27.66 -24.35 11.38
N ASP A 218 28.95 -24.43 11.71
CA ASP A 218 29.71 -25.68 11.72
C ASP A 218 29.29 -26.62 12.87
N ALA A 219 29.92 -27.80 12.94
CA ALA A 219 29.64 -28.80 13.98
C ALA A 219 29.91 -28.28 15.41
N ASN A 220 30.79 -27.28 15.54
CA ASN A 220 31.19 -26.62 16.78
C ASN A 220 30.39 -25.33 17.05
N LEU A 221 29.30 -25.10 16.31
CA LEU A 221 28.43 -23.93 16.42
C LEU A 221 29.13 -22.60 16.09
N ASN A 222 30.14 -22.61 15.23
CA ASN A 222 30.79 -21.39 14.75
C ASN A 222 30.27 -20.98 13.37
N TYR A 223 30.04 -19.68 13.18
CA TYR A 223 29.84 -19.07 11.88
C TYR A 223 31.18 -18.57 11.34
N THR A 224 31.72 -19.28 10.34
CA THR A 224 33.04 -19.00 9.77
C THR A 224 33.02 -19.08 8.26
N LYS A 225 34.11 -18.64 7.62
CA LYS A 225 34.31 -18.84 6.18
C LYS A 225 34.30 -20.33 5.85
N GLY A 226 33.42 -20.72 4.94
CA GLY A 226 33.33 -22.09 4.47
C GLY A 226 32.19 -22.27 3.48
N THR A 227 32.05 -23.50 2.98
CA THR A 227 30.99 -23.86 2.04
C THR A 227 29.60 -23.62 2.67
N ILE A 228 29.40 -24.02 3.93
CA ILE A 228 28.12 -23.90 4.64
C ILE A 228 27.62 -22.45 4.67
N SER A 229 28.46 -21.50 5.12
CA SER A 229 28.09 -20.08 5.13
C SER A 229 27.93 -19.51 3.72
N SER A 230 28.74 -19.96 2.75
CA SER A 230 28.71 -19.47 1.36
C SER A 230 27.49 -19.93 0.56
N GLU A 231 26.78 -20.98 0.99
CA GLU A 231 25.54 -21.42 0.34
C GLU A 231 24.45 -20.33 0.36
N THR A 232 24.35 -19.57 1.45
CA THR A 232 23.41 -18.44 1.56
C THR A 232 24.07 -17.10 1.25
N ARG A 233 25.34 -16.93 1.62
CA ARG A 233 26.10 -15.69 1.47
C ARG A 233 26.52 -15.41 0.02
N GLY A 234 26.69 -16.46 -0.77
CA GLY A 234 27.37 -16.44 -2.06
C GLY A 234 28.86 -16.78 -1.93
N TYR A 235 29.54 -16.91 -3.07
CA TYR A 235 30.93 -17.35 -3.17
C TYR A 235 31.81 -16.25 -3.76
N GLU A 236 33.08 -16.17 -3.34
CA GLU A 236 34.10 -15.32 -3.99
C GLU A 236 34.31 -15.79 -5.43
N LYS A 237 34.31 -17.11 -5.63
CA LYS A 237 34.25 -17.76 -6.93
C LYS A 237 33.16 -18.81 -6.90
N ALA A 238 32.13 -18.61 -7.71
CA ALA A 238 31.06 -19.59 -7.84
C ALA A 238 31.58 -20.93 -8.40
N LEU A 239 30.86 -22.01 -8.08
CA LEU A 239 31.11 -23.32 -8.67
C LEU A 239 30.94 -23.20 -10.20
N GLY A 240 31.95 -23.67 -10.93
CA GLY A 240 31.98 -23.71 -12.39
C GLY A 240 32.32 -25.09 -12.92
N GLY A 241 32.39 -25.21 -14.24
CA GLY A 241 32.83 -26.44 -14.90
C GLY A 241 34.36 -26.56 -14.98
N GLY A 242 34.84 -27.79 -15.21
CA GLY A 242 36.25 -28.09 -15.52
C GLY A 242 37.19 -28.19 -14.31
N ILE A 243 38.49 -28.35 -14.59
CA ILE A 243 39.53 -28.64 -13.59
C ILE A 243 39.73 -27.54 -12.54
N ASN A 244 39.34 -26.30 -12.87
CA ASN A 244 39.38 -25.14 -11.99
C ASN A 244 37.96 -24.72 -11.57
N GLY A 245 36.98 -25.63 -11.62
CA GLY A 245 35.58 -25.32 -11.34
C GLY A 245 35.23 -25.21 -9.85
N ALA A 246 36.09 -25.67 -8.95
CA ALA A 246 35.81 -25.67 -7.52
C ALA A 246 35.51 -24.25 -6.98
N PRO A 247 34.48 -24.10 -6.13
CA PRO A 247 34.09 -22.80 -5.60
C PRO A 247 35.08 -22.33 -4.54
N ILE A 248 35.20 -21.01 -4.39
CA ILE A 248 35.95 -20.38 -3.30
C ILE A 248 34.94 -19.72 -2.36
N PRO A 249 34.83 -20.18 -1.09
CA PRO A 249 33.98 -19.56 -0.08
C PRO A 249 34.24 -18.07 0.06
N SER A 250 33.18 -17.30 0.26
CA SER A 250 33.30 -15.86 0.50
C SER A 250 33.66 -15.55 1.96
N GLU A 251 34.26 -14.39 2.20
CA GLU A 251 34.74 -13.98 3.52
C GLU A 251 33.62 -13.28 4.33
N PRO A 252 33.21 -13.78 5.50
CA PRO A 252 32.25 -13.10 6.36
C PRO A 252 32.67 -11.67 6.71
N LEU A 253 31.69 -10.76 6.77
CA LEU A 253 31.89 -9.40 7.25
C LEU A 253 32.31 -9.41 8.73
N ALA A 254 33.00 -8.36 9.18
CA ALA A 254 33.36 -8.23 10.57
C ALA A 254 32.11 -8.15 11.47
N ARG A 255 31.92 -9.13 12.36
CA ARG A 255 30.76 -9.22 13.27
C ARG A 255 30.41 -7.91 13.97
N LYS A 256 31.42 -7.19 14.47
CA LYS A 256 31.24 -5.93 15.20
C LYS A 256 30.62 -4.84 14.30
N GLU A 257 30.96 -4.82 13.02
CA GLU A 257 30.40 -3.88 12.06
C GLU A 257 28.97 -4.25 11.71
N VAL A 258 28.71 -5.52 11.42
CA VAL A 258 27.36 -6.05 11.15
C VAL A 258 26.41 -5.66 12.29
N MET A 259 26.80 -5.96 13.54
CA MET A 259 25.98 -5.74 14.74
C MET A 259 25.82 -4.26 15.15
N ARG A 260 26.62 -3.34 14.59
CA ARG A 260 26.50 -1.89 14.87
C ARG A 260 25.92 -1.09 13.71
N SER A 261 25.78 -1.70 12.53
CA SER A 261 25.42 -1.01 11.29
C SER A 261 24.00 -0.43 11.26
N GLY A 262 23.05 -1.05 11.97
CA GLY A 262 21.62 -0.75 11.86
C GLY A 262 20.95 -1.28 10.59
N LEU A 263 21.69 -1.91 9.67
CA LEU A 263 21.17 -2.34 8.37
C LEU A 263 20.17 -3.51 8.46
N TRP A 264 20.11 -4.22 9.60
CA TRP A 264 19.08 -5.24 9.86
C TRP A 264 17.64 -4.70 9.82
N THR A 265 17.47 -3.38 9.99
CA THR A 265 16.16 -2.72 9.81
C THR A 265 15.59 -2.90 8.40
N TRP A 266 16.45 -3.04 7.39
CA TRP A 266 16.05 -3.31 6.01
C TRP A 266 15.77 -4.79 5.75
N LEU A 267 16.40 -5.71 6.50
CA LEU A 267 15.99 -7.12 6.48
C LEU A 267 14.55 -7.24 7.01
N ALA A 268 14.29 -6.64 8.17
CA ALA A 268 12.98 -6.63 8.81
C ALA A 268 11.90 -5.92 7.98
N PHE A 269 12.28 -5.05 7.04
CA PHE A 269 11.33 -4.37 6.16
C PHE A 269 10.60 -5.36 5.24
N HIS A 270 11.32 -6.33 4.68
CA HIS A 270 10.75 -7.34 3.77
C HIS A 270 9.86 -8.36 4.49
N GLU A 271 10.05 -8.54 5.80
CA GLU A 271 9.24 -9.45 6.63
C GLU A 271 7.91 -8.84 7.08
N ARG A 272 7.67 -7.55 6.85
CA ARG A 272 6.39 -6.91 7.17
C ARG A 272 5.31 -7.48 6.28
N LEU A 273 4.13 -7.76 6.85
CA LEU A 273 3.00 -8.37 6.12
C LEU A 273 2.72 -7.71 4.75
N ASP A 274 2.78 -6.38 4.66
CA ASP A 274 2.52 -5.61 3.43
C ASP A 274 3.72 -5.53 2.46
N MET A 275 4.86 -6.15 2.79
CA MET A 275 6.08 -6.20 2.00
C MET A 275 6.55 -7.63 1.72
N GLN A 276 5.88 -8.64 2.28
CA GLN A 276 6.21 -10.04 2.04
C GLN A 276 5.96 -10.41 0.58
N THR A 277 6.95 -11.08 -0.02
CA THR A 277 6.78 -11.73 -1.31
C THR A 277 5.83 -12.92 -1.18
N THR A 278 5.01 -13.27 -2.18
CA THR A 278 4.96 -12.70 -3.54
C THR A 278 4.15 -11.40 -3.59
N MET A 279 4.62 -10.47 -4.41
CA MET A 279 3.90 -9.23 -4.73
C MET A 279 3.70 -9.08 -6.21
N PHE A 280 2.82 -8.16 -6.58
CA PHE A 280 2.38 -7.94 -7.95
C PHE A 280 2.44 -6.46 -8.33
N GLN A 281 2.55 -6.22 -9.63
CA GLN A 281 2.26 -4.92 -10.25
C GLN A 281 1.50 -5.17 -11.57
N PRO A 282 0.76 -4.19 -12.10
CA PRO A 282 0.17 -4.32 -13.42
C PRO A 282 1.23 -4.20 -14.52
N VAL A 283 1.09 -5.04 -15.54
CA VAL A 283 1.90 -4.94 -16.77
C VAL A 283 1.69 -3.54 -17.37
N GLY A 284 2.80 -2.85 -17.64
CA GLY A 284 2.79 -1.53 -18.26
C GLY A 284 2.50 -0.36 -17.33
N GLY A 285 2.34 -0.57 -16.02
CA GLY A 285 2.29 0.50 -15.01
C GLY A 285 1.09 0.45 -14.07
N MET A 286 1.27 0.95 -12.85
CA MET A 286 0.26 0.90 -11.80
C MET A 286 -1.03 1.66 -12.16
N ASP A 287 -0.98 2.66 -13.04
CA ASP A 287 -2.14 3.38 -13.58
C ASP A 287 -3.09 2.50 -14.41
N MET A 288 -2.66 1.31 -14.84
CA MET A 288 -3.52 0.37 -15.56
C MET A 288 -4.70 -0.09 -14.71
N ILE A 289 -4.57 -0.07 -13.38
CA ILE A 289 -5.69 -0.28 -12.44
C ILE A 289 -6.70 0.85 -12.60
N GLY A 290 -6.26 2.10 -12.47
CA GLY A 290 -7.12 3.28 -12.63
C GLY A 290 -7.80 3.32 -14.00
N LYS A 291 -7.09 2.94 -15.06
CA LYS A 291 -7.66 2.77 -16.41
C LYS A 291 -8.71 1.65 -16.46
N GLY A 292 -8.48 0.53 -15.79
CA GLY A 292 -9.44 -0.57 -15.65
C GLY A 292 -10.74 -0.14 -15.00
N PHE A 293 -10.65 0.55 -13.86
CA PHE A 293 -11.81 1.17 -13.21
C PHE A 293 -12.49 2.21 -14.11
N ASN A 294 -11.72 3.10 -14.73
CA ASN A 294 -12.26 4.15 -15.58
C ASN A 294 -13.06 3.57 -16.77
N ARG A 295 -12.60 2.48 -17.40
CA ARG A 295 -13.40 1.80 -18.45
C ARG A 295 -14.81 1.46 -17.98
N GLN A 296 -14.97 1.09 -16.71
CA GLN A 296 -16.27 0.77 -16.15
C GLN A 296 -17.13 2.00 -15.93
N VAL A 297 -16.58 3.12 -15.46
CA VAL A 297 -17.39 4.25 -14.93
C VAL A 297 -17.15 5.60 -15.61
N HIS A 298 -16.41 5.65 -16.72
CA HIS A 298 -16.05 6.89 -17.42
C HIS A 298 -17.28 7.73 -17.80
N ASP A 299 -18.40 7.10 -18.11
CA ASP A 299 -19.69 7.72 -18.43
C ASP A 299 -20.29 8.51 -17.24
N LEU A 300 -19.87 8.20 -16.01
CA LEU A 300 -20.32 8.86 -14.79
C LEU A 300 -19.43 10.03 -14.37
N ILE A 301 -18.24 10.18 -14.99
CA ILE A 301 -17.19 11.10 -14.53
C ILE A 301 -17.25 12.42 -15.29
N THR A 302 -17.39 13.51 -14.55
CA THR A 302 -17.12 14.87 -15.03
C THR A 302 -15.74 15.31 -14.52
N LEU A 303 -14.79 15.46 -15.43
CA LEU A 303 -13.43 15.93 -15.15
C LEU A 303 -13.38 17.46 -15.02
N ASN A 304 -12.25 17.99 -14.55
CA ASN A 304 -12.00 19.43 -14.42
C ASN A 304 -12.98 20.16 -13.47
N CYS A 305 -13.53 19.44 -12.48
CA CYS A 305 -14.46 19.98 -11.48
C CYS A 305 -13.74 20.20 -10.14
N LYS A 306 -13.33 21.44 -9.85
CA LYS A 306 -12.70 21.80 -8.57
C LYS A 306 -13.77 22.08 -7.51
N VAL A 307 -14.08 21.09 -6.68
CA VAL A 307 -15.01 21.27 -5.55
C VAL A 307 -14.51 22.36 -4.61
N THR A 308 -15.41 23.26 -4.20
CA THR A 308 -15.12 24.40 -3.32
C THR A 308 -15.97 24.39 -2.04
N ALA A 309 -17.19 23.84 -2.09
CA ALA A 309 -18.06 23.71 -0.93
C ALA A 309 -18.88 22.41 -0.92
N ILE A 310 -19.15 21.89 0.27
CA ILE A 310 -20.01 20.73 0.52
C ILE A 310 -20.96 21.07 1.68
N HIS A 311 -22.24 21.27 1.37
CA HIS A 311 -23.29 21.58 2.33
C HIS A 311 -24.32 20.44 2.39
N GLN A 312 -24.94 20.23 3.55
CA GLN A 312 -25.92 19.16 3.73
C GLN A 312 -27.06 19.59 4.64
N ASP A 313 -28.25 19.09 4.34
CA ASP A 313 -29.45 19.27 5.16
C ASP A 313 -30.28 17.98 5.20
N ASP A 314 -31.49 18.04 5.73
CA ASP A 314 -32.39 16.88 5.82
C ASP A 314 -32.88 16.38 4.45
N LYS A 315 -32.64 17.12 3.36
CA LYS A 315 -33.05 16.80 1.99
C LYS A 315 -31.92 16.24 1.14
N GLY A 316 -30.66 16.41 1.52
CA GLY A 316 -29.52 15.81 0.82
C GLY A 316 -28.24 16.61 0.96
N VAL A 317 -27.39 16.53 -0.07
CA VAL A 317 -26.09 17.18 -0.15
C VAL A 317 -26.06 18.09 -1.38
N ARG A 318 -25.54 19.29 -1.19
CA ARG A 318 -25.29 20.31 -2.21
C ARG A 318 -23.79 20.52 -2.31
N VAL A 319 -23.27 20.47 -3.54
CA VAL A 319 -21.84 20.65 -3.81
C VAL A 319 -21.64 21.75 -4.82
N THR A 320 -20.80 22.72 -4.43
CA THR A 320 -20.35 23.81 -5.30
C THR A 320 -18.97 23.47 -5.83
N TYR A 321 -18.76 23.70 -7.12
CA TYR A 321 -17.47 23.48 -7.77
C TYR A 321 -17.21 24.50 -8.87
N ASN A 322 -15.94 24.79 -9.10
CA ASN A 322 -15.51 25.57 -10.26
C ASN A 322 -15.30 24.60 -11.43
N ASP A 323 -15.99 24.84 -12.53
CA ASP A 323 -15.84 24.13 -13.79
C ASP A 323 -14.64 24.68 -14.55
N MET A 324 -13.49 24.05 -14.37
CA MET A 324 -12.22 24.49 -14.94
C MET A 324 -12.18 24.31 -16.46
N ALA A 325 -13.05 23.46 -17.03
CA ALA A 325 -13.18 23.34 -18.49
C ALA A 325 -13.91 24.54 -19.11
N HIS A 326 -14.70 25.27 -18.32
CA HIS A 326 -15.47 26.45 -18.75
C HIS A 326 -15.03 27.71 -18.01
N GLY A 327 -13.71 27.95 -17.97
CA GLY A 327 -13.15 29.19 -17.40
C GLY A 327 -13.30 29.35 -15.89
N GLY A 328 -13.55 28.26 -15.16
CA GLY A 328 -13.76 28.28 -13.71
C GLY A 328 -15.16 28.72 -13.29
N ALA A 329 -16.15 28.62 -14.19
CA ALA A 329 -17.54 28.96 -13.87
C ALA A 329 -18.02 28.21 -12.62
N VAL A 330 -18.62 28.95 -11.67
CA VAL A 330 -19.16 28.37 -10.45
C VAL A 330 -20.43 27.61 -10.79
N ARG A 331 -20.47 26.32 -10.46
CA ARG A 331 -21.62 25.44 -10.65
C ARG A 331 -22.02 24.80 -9.34
N GLU A 332 -23.25 24.33 -9.31
CA GLU A 332 -23.82 23.60 -8.19
C GLU A 332 -24.45 22.29 -8.68
N THR A 333 -24.31 21.23 -7.89
CA THR A 333 -25.07 19.99 -8.07
C THR A 333 -25.63 19.52 -6.72
N GLN A 334 -26.69 18.72 -6.77
CA GLN A 334 -27.38 18.19 -5.60
C GLN A 334 -27.62 16.68 -5.77
N ALA A 335 -27.52 15.95 -4.67
CA ALA A 335 -27.80 14.52 -4.58
C ALA A 335 -28.38 14.17 -3.22
N ASP A 336 -29.02 13.01 -3.09
CA ASP A 336 -29.54 12.54 -1.80
C ASP A 336 -28.39 12.17 -0.85
N TYR A 337 -27.31 11.61 -1.41
CA TYR A 337 -26.11 11.20 -0.67
C TYR A 337 -24.83 11.65 -1.36
N CYS A 338 -23.76 11.76 -0.58
CA CYS A 338 -22.42 12.08 -1.07
C CYS A 338 -21.38 11.10 -0.52
N VAL A 339 -20.54 10.56 -1.40
CA VAL A 339 -19.32 9.84 -1.06
C VAL A 339 -18.14 10.77 -1.31
N CYS A 340 -17.56 11.32 -0.24
CA CYS A 340 -16.41 12.20 -0.33
C CYS A 340 -15.11 11.40 -0.27
N THR A 341 -14.34 11.41 -1.37
CA THR A 341 -13.01 10.76 -1.45
C THR A 341 -11.87 11.77 -1.59
N ILE A 342 -12.16 13.06 -1.39
CA ILE A 342 -11.18 14.14 -1.36
C ILE A 342 -10.22 13.88 -0.17
N PRO A 343 -8.89 13.92 -0.38
CA PRO A 343 -7.92 13.77 0.70
C PRO A 343 -8.17 14.77 1.83
N LEU A 344 -8.04 14.33 3.09
CA LEU A 344 -8.34 15.15 4.26
C LEU A 344 -7.58 16.50 4.28
N PRO A 345 -6.29 16.59 3.90
CA PRO A 345 -5.58 17.87 3.85
C PRO A 345 -6.10 18.85 2.78
N VAL A 346 -6.78 18.34 1.75
CA VAL A 346 -7.47 19.18 0.75
C VAL A 346 -8.85 19.55 1.27
N LEU A 347 -9.58 18.58 1.83
CA LEU A 347 -10.91 18.77 2.40
C LEU A 347 -10.93 19.82 3.52
N SER A 348 -9.87 19.91 4.32
CA SER A 348 -9.71 20.90 5.39
C SER A 348 -9.63 22.35 4.90
N GLN A 349 -9.37 22.56 3.60
CA GLN A 349 -9.27 23.88 2.97
C GLN A 349 -10.60 24.31 2.32
N LEU A 350 -11.60 23.42 2.26
CA LEU A 350 -12.88 23.66 1.61
C LEU A 350 -13.93 24.14 2.63
N ASP A 351 -14.98 24.79 2.12
CA ASP A 351 -16.15 25.10 2.94
C ASP A 351 -17.03 23.85 3.11
N VAL A 352 -16.89 23.15 4.23
CA VAL A 352 -17.56 21.87 4.49
C VAL A 352 -18.46 21.99 5.72
N GLN A 353 -19.76 21.76 5.53
CA GLN A 353 -20.76 21.77 6.60
C GLN A 353 -20.75 20.44 7.36
N VAL A 354 -19.97 20.38 8.43
CA VAL A 354 -19.86 19.24 9.36
C VAL A 354 -19.86 19.71 10.80
N SER A 355 -20.06 18.79 11.75
CA SER A 355 -19.96 19.08 13.17
C SER A 355 -18.55 19.54 13.55
N ALA A 356 -18.43 20.34 14.60
CA ALA A 356 -17.12 20.80 15.09
C ALA A 356 -16.13 19.64 15.41
N PRO A 357 -16.55 18.53 16.04
CA PRO A 357 -15.67 17.38 16.25
C PRO A 357 -15.18 16.75 14.94
N LEU A 358 -16.04 16.63 13.93
CA LEU A 358 -15.64 16.07 12.64
C LEU A 358 -14.70 17.03 11.88
N LYS A 359 -14.94 18.34 11.96
CA LYS A 359 -14.02 19.35 11.42
C LYS A 359 -12.64 19.26 12.06
N ALA A 360 -12.59 19.14 13.39
CA ALA A 360 -11.33 18.94 14.12
C ALA A 360 -10.61 17.65 13.67
N ALA A 361 -11.33 16.54 13.49
CA ALA A 361 -10.77 15.29 13.00
C ALA A 361 -10.19 15.42 11.57
N ILE A 362 -10.90 16.10 10.65
CA ILE A 362 -10.43 16.35 9.28
C ILE A 362 -9.09 17.12 9.30
N MET A 363 -8.95 18.12 10.18
CA MET A 363 -7.73 18.93 10.30
C MET A 363 -6.57 18.19 10.98
N ALA A 364 -6.85 17.17 11.80
CA ALA A 364 -5.85 16.54 12.66
C ALA A 364 -5.08 15.39 12.02
N VAL A 365 -5.51 14.85 10.87
CA VAL A 365 -4.87 13.66 10.27
C VAL A 365 -3.67 14.07 9.39
N PRO A 366 -2.42 13.77 9.80
CA PRO A 366 -1.26 14.04 8.97
C PRO A 366 -1.18 13.04 7.81
N TYR A 367 -0.76 13.53 6.64
CA TYR A 367 -0.42 12.67 5.51
C TYR A 367 1.10 12.61 5.41
N ALA A 368 1.65 11.42 5.18
CA ALA A 368 3.09 11.23 5.04
C ALA A 368 3.60 11.93 3.77
N SER A 369 4.74 12.62 3.90
CA SER A 369 5.47 13.13 2.75
C SER A 369 6.29 11.99 2.13
N SER A 370 6.20 11.82 0.82
CA SER A 370 6.95 10.81 0.07
C SER A 370 7.34 11.38 -1.28
N VAL A 371 8.54 11.02 -1.76
CA VAL A 371 9.09 11.45 -3.04
C VAL A 371 9.64 10.24 -3.78
N LYS A 372 9.44 10.21 -5.11
CA LYS A 372 10.05 9.25 -6.01
C LYS A 372 10.60 10.00 -7.22
N LEU A 373 11.80 9.63 -7.64
CA LEU A 373 12.49 10.20 -8.80
C LEU A 373 12.85 9.04 -9.73
N GLY A 374 12.50 9.17 -11.01
CA GLY A 374 12.82 8.18 -12.03
C GLY A 374 13.96 8.67 -12.89
N LEU A 375 15.00 7.87 -12.99
CA LEU A 375 16.15 8.11 -13.86
C LEU A 375 16.19 7.00 -14.91
N GLU A 376 16.13 7.39 -16.18
CA GLU A 376 16.32 6.47 -17.29
C GLU A 376 17.79 6.49 -17.73
N PHE A 377 18.38 5.30 -17.84
CA PHE A 377 19.75 5.11 -18.27
C PHE A 377 19.79 4.43 -19.63
N ARG A 378 20.78 4.77 -20.44
CA ARG A 378 20.99 4.16 -21.77
C ARG A 378 21.46 2.71 -21.72
N ARG A 379 21.91 2.25 -20.54
CA ARG A 379 22.47 0.92 -20.30
C ARG A 379 21.96 0.41 -18.95
N ARG A 380 21.63 -0.87 -18.88
CA ARG A 380 21.13 -1.52 -17.67
C ARG A 380 22.31 -2.04 -16.86
N PHE A 381 23.17 -1.12 -16.42
CA PHE A 381 24.41 -1.45 -15.71
C PHE A 381 24.17 -2.28 -14.43
N TRP A 382 23.02 -2.06 -13.79
CA TRP A 382 22.62 -2.84 -12.62
C TRP A 382 22.43 -4.34 -12.96
N GLU A 383 21.94 -4.69 -14.14
CA GLU A 383 21.85 -6.09 -14.59
C GLU A 383 23.18 -6.60 -15.15
N GLU A 384 23.78 -5.82 -16.05
CA GLU A 384 24.97 -6.22 -16.83
C GLU A 384 26.22 -6.37 -15.96
N ASP A 385 26.42 -5.44 -15.02
CA ASP A 385 27.63 -5.38 -14.20
C ASP A 385 27.36 -5.91 -12.79
N ASP A 386 26.22 -5.53 -12.21
CA ASP A 386 25.90 -5.82 -10.81
C ASP A 386 25.01 -7.06 -10.60
N GLN A 387 24.42 -7.63 -11.67
CA GLN A 387 23.50 -8.77 -11.62
C GLN A 387 22.30 -8.54 -10.66
N ILE A 388 21.79 -7.31 -10.62
CA ILE A 388 20.60 -6.90 -9.84
C ILE A 388 19.38 -6.92 -10.74
#